data_AF-A0A2N5RU06-F1
#
_entry.id   AF-A0A2N5RU06-F1
#
_cell.length_a   1.000
_cell.length_b   1.000
_cell.length_c   1.000
_cell.angle_alpha   90.00
_cell.angle_beta   90.00
_cell.angle_gamma   90.00
#
_symmetry.space_group_name_H-M   'P 1'
#
loop_
_entity.id
_entity.type
_entity.pdbx_description
1 polymer ?
#
loop_
_entity_poly.entity_id
_entity_poly.type
_entity_poly.pdbx_seq_one_letter_code
_entity_poly.pdbx_strand_id
1 'polypeptide(L)'
;MQKTADVVKTISICQQLQSMKMTPKEFMECFITSADPDIAYRRRFWVTDTGVDSTIALVSKIRNRLVTNPTSRAKWQDFIQEETIKILVKATSTRGSGTGNYQSSQSVTPDFFS
;
A
#
# COMPACT_ATOMS: atom_id res chain seq x y z
N MET A 1 -0.19 35.96 2.61
CA MET A 1 -1.14 34.89 2.27
C MET A 1 -1.61 34.24 3.57
N GLN A 2 -2.90 34.29 3.89
CA GLN A 2 -3.45 33.74 5.14
C GLN A 2 -3.29 32.20 5.14
N LYS A 3 -2.74 31.62 6.21
CA LYS A 3 -2.65 30.15 6.35
C LYS A 3 -4.04 29.58 6.60
N THR A 4 -4.39 28.47 5.93
CA THR A 4 -5.65 27.76 6.20
C THR A 4 -5.63 27.13 7.60
N ALA A 5 -6.81 26.89 8.18
CA ALA A 5 -6.91 26.26 9.50
C ALA A 5 -6.17 24.92 9.57
N ASP A 6 -6.22 24.12 8.50
CA ASP A 6 -5.54 22.83 8.44
C ASP A 6 -4.02 22.98 8.40
N VAL A 7 -3.49 23.97 7.67
CA VAL A 7 -2.05 24.25 7.68
C VAL A 7 -1.57 24.65 9.08
N VAL A 8 -2.36 25.43 9.82
CA VAL A 8 -2.03 25.80 11.21
C VAL A 8 -2.01 24.57 12.12
N LYS A 9 -3.01 23.69 12.01
CA LYS A 9 -3.06 22.43 12.78
C LYS A 9 -1.87 21.53 12.44
N THR A 10 -1.55 21.35 11.17
CA THR A 10 -0.42 20.51 10.73
C THR A 10 0.91 21.04 11.27
N ILE A 11 1.13 22.36 11.23
CA ILE A 11 2.35 22.96 11.79
C ILE A 11 2.44 22.69 13.29
N SER A 12 1.35 22.86 14.04
CA SER A 12 1.31 22.58 15.48
C SER A 12 1.65 21.11 15.79
N ILE A 13 1.11 20.17 15.02
CA ILE A 13 1.45 18.74 15.17
C ILE A 13 2.95 18.50 14.90
N CYS A 14 3.50 19.07 13.82
CA CYS A 14 4.93 18.94 13.52
C CYS A 14 5.83 19.51 14.64
N GLN A 15 5.43 20.62 15.26
CA GLN A 15 6.15 21.21 16.39
C GLN A 15 6.12 20.31 17.62
N GLN A 16 4.98 19.68 17.92
CA GLN A 16 4.87 18.71 19.01
C GLN A 16 5.76 17.49 18.74
N LEU A 17 5.72 16.91 17.54
CA LEU A 17 6.60 15.81 17.17
C LEU A 17 8.08 16.18 17.35
N GLN A 18 8.48 17.38 16.92
CA GLN A 18 9.85 17.87 17.09
C GLN A 18 10.26 18.00 18.56
N SER A 19 9.36 18.47 19.45
CA SER A 19 9.64 18.52 20.90
C SER A 19 9.86 17.14 21.51
N MET A 20 9.26 16.10 20.93
CA MET A 20 9.46 14.69 21.32
C MET A 20 10.64 14.03 20.60
N LYS A 21 11.44 14.81 19.84
CA LYS A 21 12.54 14.30 18.99
C LYS A 21 12.10 13.26 17.97
N MET A 22 10.86 13.36 17.48
CA MET A 22 10.28 12.48 16.48
C MET A 22 10.04 13.25 15.18
N THR A 23 10.44 12.70 14.04
CA THR A 23 10.13 13.27 12.73
C THR A 23 8.71 12.88 12.28
N PRO A 24 8.06 13.68 11.40
CA PRO A 24 6.79 13.29 10.82
C PRO A 24 6.83 11.94 10.09
N LYS A 25 7.98 11.55 9.52
CA LYS A 25 8.12 10.26 8.83
C LYS A 25 8.14 9.10 9.82
N GLU A 26 8.93 9.19 10.89
CA GLU A 26 8.94 8.18 11.96
C GLU A 26 7.58 8.04 12.62
N PHE A 27 6.87 9.15 12.84
CA PHE A 27 5.49 9.13 13.32
C PHE A 27 4.60 8.34 12.38
N MET A 28 4.62 8.63 11.07
CA MET A 28 3.79 7.93 10.09
C MET A 28 4.13 6.45 9.99
N GLU A 29 5.41 6.08 10.06
CA GLU A 29 5.86 4.69 10.05
C GLU A 29 5.32 3.91 11.28
N CYS A 30 5.48 4.47 12.48
CA CYS A 30 4.91 3.90 13.71
C CYS A 30 3.38 3.83 13.65
N PHE A 31 2.74 4.91 13.19
CA PHE A 31 1.28 5.00 13.07
C PHE A 31 0.70 3.97 12.10
N ILE A 32 1.43 3.57 11.05
CA ILE A 32 0.97 2.59 10.06
C ILE A 32 1.26 1.15 10.50
N THR A 33 2.43 0.90 11.10
CA THR A 33 2.92 -0.46 11.36
C THR A 33 2.60 -0.98 12.77
N SER A 34 2.40 -0.09 13.75
CA SER A 34 2.20 -0.51 15.14
C SER A 34 0.91 -1.33 15.30
N ALA A 35 1.05 -2.42 16.07
CA ALA A 35 -0.05 -3.28 16.53
C ALA A 35 -0.61 -2.85 17.89
N ASP A 36 -0.11 -1.75 18.47
CA ASP A 36 -0.64 -1.17 19.70
C ASP A 36 -2.16 -0.89 19.56
N PRO A 37 -2.99 -1.33 20.52
CA PRO A 37 -4.44 -1.21 20.41
C PRO A 37 -4.94 0.22 20.21
N ASP A 38 -4.31 1.22 20.86
CA ASP A 38 -4.73 2.62 20.75
C ASP A 38 -4.40 3.19 19.37
N ILE A 39 -3.26 2.80 18.81
CA ILE A 39 -2.87 3.19 17.45
C ILE A 39 -3.73 2.46 16.41
N ALA A 40 -3.93 1.15 16.56
CA ALA A 40 -4.75 0.34 15.67
C ALA A 40 -6.20 0.87 15.63
N TYR A 41 -6.77 1.23 16.79
CA TYR A 41 -8.09 1.83 16.88
C TYR A 41 -8.17 3.12 16.07
N ARG A 42 -7.17 4.01 16.14
CA ARG A 42 -7.14 5.27 15.36
C ARG A 42 -6.95 5.05 13.86
N ARG A 43 -6.29 3.97 13.46
CA ARG A 43 -6.08 3.58 12.06
C ARG A 43 -7.26 2.79 11.46
N ARG A 44 -8.23 2.35 12.27
CA ARG A 44 -9.28 1.40 11.85
C ARG A 44 -10.03 1.74 10.56
N PHE A 45 -10.20 3.03 10.26
CA PHE A 45 -10.92 3.48 9.07
C PHE A 45 -10.07 3.52 7.80
N TRP A 46 -8.79 3.17 7.84
CA TRP A 46 -7.93 3.19 6.67
C TRP A 46 -8.25 2.08 5.65
N VAL A 47 -8.81 0.96 6.13
CA VAL A 47 -9.04 -0.26 5.35
C VAL A 47 -10.54 -0.62 5.29
N THR A 48 -11.43 0.28 5.70
CA THR A 48 -12.87 0.09 5.51
C THR A 48 -13.27 0.39 4.07
N ASP A 49 -14.37 -0.19 3.60
CA ASP A 49 -14.87 0.04 2.22
C ASP A 49 -15.06 1.52 1.89
N THR A 50 -15.45 2.34 2.89
CA THR A 50 -15.60 3.79 2.74
C THR A 50 -14.30 4.57 2.88
N GLY A 51 -13.28 3.97 3.50
CA GLY A 51 -12.03 4.65 3.83
C GLY A 51 -10.89 4.34 2.86
N VAL A 52 -10.92 3.16 2.24
CA VAL A 52 -9.87 2.67 1.35
C VAL A 52 -9.58 3.63 0.20
N ASP A 53 -10.59 4.23 -0.40
CA ASP A 53 -10.43 5.21 -1.49
C ASP A 53 -9.62 6.44 -1.05
N SER A 54 -9.91 6.95 0.15
CA SER A 54 -9.19 8.08 0.72
C SER A 54 -7.74 7.73 1.10
N THR A 55 -7.51 6.49 1.55
CA THR A 55 -6.18 5.97 1.84
C THR A 55 -5.35 5.82 0.56
N ILE A 56 -5.93 5.28 -0.51
CA ILE A 56 -5.27 5.20 -1.83
C ILE A 56 -5.00 6.59 -2.41
N ALA A 57 -5.91 7.54 -2.21
CA ALA A 57 -5.68 8.95 -2.58
C ALA A 57 -4.50 9.55 -1.79
N LEU A 58 -4.33 9.21 -0.50
CA LEU A 58 -3.17 9.62 0.29
C LEU A 58 -1.86 9.02 -0.24
N VAL A 59 -1.84 7.72 -0.56
CA VAL A 59 -0.67 7.06 -1.19
C VAL A 59 -0.31 7.74 -2.51
N SER A 60 -1.32 8.10 -3.31
CA SER A 60 -1.12 8.84 -4.57
C SER A 60 -0.52 10.23 -4.35
N LYS A 61 -0.94 10.95 -3.31
CA LYS A 61 -0.34 12.24 -2.93
C LYS A 61 1.12 12.08 -2.48
N ILE A 62 1.44 11.00 -1.75
CA ILE A 62 2.83 10.67 -1.36
C ILE A 62 3.67 10.39 -2.61
N ARG A 63 3.18 9.55 -3.53
CA ARG A 63 3.83 9.30 -4.83
C ARG A 63 4.13 10.62 -5.55
N ASN A 64 3.13 11.50 -5.66
CA ASN A 64 3.27 12.76 -6.40
C ASN A 64 4.37 13.66 -5.80
N ARG A 65 4.64 13.56 -4.50
CA ARG A 65 5.81 14.23 -3.88
C ARG A 65 7.11 13.53 -4.22
N LEU A 66 7.16 12.20 -4.20
CA LEU A 66 8.36 11.41 -4.50
C LEU A 66 8.82 11.57 -5.95
N VAL A 67 7.92 11.51 -6.94
CA VAL A 67 8.31 11.48 -8.36
C VAL A 67 8.84 12.82 -8.90
N THR A 68 8.86 13.87 -8.08
CA THR A 68 9.46 15.17 -8.42
C THR A 68 10.98 15.07 -8.60
N ASN A 69 11.65 14.20 -7.85
CA ASN A 69 13.08 13.94 -7.94
C ASN A 69 13.34 12.67 -8.79
N PRO A 70 14.29 12.69 -9.75
CA PRO A 70 14.60 11.55 -10.60
C PRO A 70 14.98 10.26 -9.85
N THR A 71 15.78 10.37 -8.79
CA THR A 71 16.23 9.23 -7.98
C THR A 71 15.06 8.57 -7.24
N SER A 72 14.19 9.36 -6.63
CA SER A 72 12.99 8.83 -5.96
C SER A 72 11.93 8.34 -6.94
N ARG A 73 11.89 8.88 -8.16
CA ARG A 73 11.06 8.36 -9.25
C ARG A 73 11.48 6.95 -9.65
N ALA A 74 12.78 6.72 -9.87
CA ALA A 74 13.30 5.38 -10.19
C ALA A 74 12.94 4.38 -9.08
N LYS A 75 13.21 4.72 -7.82
CA LYS A 75 12.84 3.87 -6.67
C LYS A 75 11.33 3.56 -6.59
N TRP A 76 10.48 4.52 -6.95
CA TRP A 76 9.04 4.29 -7.01
C TRP A 76 8.65 3.33 -8.14
N GLN A 77 9.30 3.43 -9.29
CA GLN A 77 9.06 2.52 -10.42
C GLN A 77 9.47 1.10 -10.06
N ASP A 78 10.65 0.92 -9.46
CA ASP A 78 11.13 -0.39 -8.99
C ASP A 78 10.14 -1.00 -7.98
N PHE A 79 9.70 -0.21 -7.00
CA PHE A 79 8.70 -0.63 -6.02
C PHE A 79 7.40 -1.12 -6.68
N ILE A 80 6.84 -0.36 -7.62
CA ILE A 80 5.59 -0.76 -8.30
C ILE A 80 5.80 -2.00 -9.17
N GLN A 81 6.95 -2.12 -9.83
CA GLN A 81 7.29 -3.30 -10.62
C GLN A 81 7.35 -4.55 -9.74
N GLU A 82 8.03 -4.48 -8.58
CA GLU A 82 8.09 -5.58 -7.62
C GLU A 82 6.70 -5.99 -7.10
N GLU A 83 5.87 -5.02 -6.70
CA GLU A 83 4.50 -5.31 -6.25
C GLU A 83 3.63 -5.92 -7.35
N THR A 84 3.77 -5.45 -8.60
CA THR A 84 3.04 -6.02 -9.75
C THR A 84 3.43 -7.47 -9.99
N ILE A 85 4.73 -7.80 -9.91
CA ILE A 85 5.21 -9.18 -10.04
C ILE A 85 4.64 -10.05 -8.92
N LYS A 86 4.65 -9.59 -7.66
CA LYS A 86 4.07 -10.34 -6.53
C LYS A 86 2.59 -10.65 -6.75
N ILE A 87 1.82 -9.67 -7.21
CA ILE A 87 0.39 -9.86 -7.52
C ILE A 87 0.21 -10.86 -8.66
N LEU A 88 0.98 -10.74 -9.75
CA LEU A 88 0.90 -11.64 -10.89
C LEU A 88 1.23 -13.09 -10.51
N VAL A 89 2.33 -13.30 -9.77
CA VAL A 89 2.74 -14.62 -9.29
C VAL A 89 1.63 -15.24 -8.44
N LYS A 90 1.08 -14.48 -7.49
CA LYS A 90 -0.05 -14.93 -6.64
C LYS A 90 -1.29 -15.28 -7.46
N ALA A 91 -1.61 -14.51 -8.49
CA ALA A 91 -2.73 -14.81 -9.39
C ALA A 91 -2.48 -16.08 -10.21
N THR A 92 -1.27 -16.29 -10.71
CA THR A 92 -0.91 -17.49 -11.49
C THR A 92 -0.84 -18.76 -10.64
N SER A 93 -0.38 -18.68 -9.38
CA SER A 93 -0.38 -19.83 -8.47
C SER A 93 -1.80 -20.23 -8.06
N THR A 94 -2.71 -19.27 -7.93
CA THR A 94 -4.13 -19.51 -7.65
C THR A 94 -4.85 -20.15 -8.86
N ARG A 95 -4.35 -19.96 -10.10
CA ARG A 95 -4.87 -20.61 -11.32
C ARG A 95 -4.43 -22.08 -11.48
N GLY A 96 -3.97 -22.72 -10.41
CA GLY A 96 -3.70 -24.16 -10.35
C GLY A 96 -4.96 -25.02 -10.45
N SER A 97 -5.69 -24.93 -11.57
CA SER A 97 -6.56 -25.98 -12.12
C SER A 97 -7.16 -25.45 -13.43
N GLY A 98 -6.68 -25.97 -14.56
CA GLY A 98 -7.34 -25.90 -15.87
C GLY A 98 -7.33 -24.53 -16.57
N THR A 99 -6.29 -24.28 -17.39
CA THR A 99 -6.35 -23.50 -18.67
C THR A 99 -4.94 -23.34 -19.26
N GLY A 100 -4.17 -24.43 -19.29
CA GLY A 100 -2.88 -24.51 -19.98
C GLY A 100 -2.68 -25.90 -20.57
N ASN A 101 -1.55 -26.13 -21.25
CA ASN A 101 -1.18 -27.41 -21.91
C ASN A 101 -0.99 -28.60 -20.95
N TYR A 102 -1.29 -28.44 -19.67
CA TYR A 102 -1.15 -29.48 -18.66
C TYR A 102 -2.52 -29.77 -18.06
N GLN A 103 -2.97 -31.01 -18.22
CA GLN A 103 -4.18 -31.54 -17.59
C GLN A 103 -3.77 -32.28 -16.30
N SER A 104 -4.52 -32.07 -15.23
CA SER A 104 -4.32 -32.84 -14.00
C SER A 104 -4.70 -34.29 -14.26
N SER A 105 -3.91 -35.25 -13.78
CA SER A 105 -4.23 -36.69 -13.90
C SER A 105 -5.54 -37.07 -13.22
N GLN A 106 -6.05 -36.23 -12.31
CA GLN A 106 -7.35 -36.40 -11.65
C GLN A 106 -8.53 -35.90 -12.49
N SER A 107 -8.29 -35.09 -13.53
CA SER A 107 -9.31 -34.55 -14.43
C SER A 107 -9.36 -35.22 -15.80
N VAL A 108 -8.46 -36.18 -16.07
CA VAL A 108 -8.41 -36.90 -17.35
C VAL A 108 -9.46 -38.01 -17.34
N THR A 109 -10.45 -37.91 -18.22
CA THR A 109 -11.41 -38.99 -18.50
C THR A 109 -10.86 -39.92 -19.58
N PRO A 110 -11.34 -41.18 -19.69
CA PRO A 110 -10.91 -42.13 -20.72
C PRO A 110 -11.06 -41.59 -22.16
N ASP A 111 -12.04 -40.72 -22.40
CA ASP A 111 -12.29 -40.06 -23.68
C ASP A 111 -11.10 -39.19 -24.17
N PHE A 112 -10.19 -38.81 -23.28
CA PHE A 112 -8.99 -38.07 -23.64
C PHE A 112 -7.99 -38.90 -24.47
N PHE A 113 -8.03 -40.23 -24.38
CA PHE A 113 -7.10 -41.14 -25.06
C PHE A 113 -7.72 -41.87 -26.26
N SER A 114 -8.95 -41.51 -26.63
CA SER A 114 -9.68 -42.05 -27.78
C SER A 114 -9.55 -41.12 -28.99
#